data_AF-A0A366HEN9-F1
#
_entry.id   AF-A0A366HEN9-F1
#
_cell.length_a   1.000
_cell.length_b   1.000
_cell.length_c   1.000
_cell.angle_alpha   90.00
_cell.angle_beta   90.00
_cell.angle_gamma   90.00
#
_symmetry.space_group_name_H-M   'P 1'
#
loop_
_entity.id
_entity.type
_entity.pdbx_description
1 polymer ?
#
loop_
_entity_poly.entity_id
_entity_poly.type
_entity_poly.pdbx_seq_one_letter_code
_entity_poly.pdbx_strand_id
1 'polypeptide(L)'
;MAKRTALVCPILFTAMKTRTPILHALLLLVLAFTALSSPSLSEATTLGMMTVKMPLYLHGSDGDPIIEISDVPFVSAYAAPEATYAAITKPFTPPTDGSWKDKEDVNIASVYGIKVEATDAGEGDVSHLVITVNASAAKAPEGYPFTVQQVTDAVVTCVRLMTPIRPADEQKVTVKVLEPGKKK
;
A
#
# COMPACT_ATOMS: atom_id res chain seq x y z
N MET A 1 -89.42 35.29 -16.68
CA MET A 1 -88.58 36.24 -15.92
C MET A 1 -88.14 35.56 -14.62
N ALA A 2 -86.88 35.12 -14.52
CA ALA A 2 -86.13 34.95 -13.27
C ALA A 2 -84.69 34.54 -13.62
N LYS A 3 -83.78 35.51 -13.53
CA LYS A 3 -82.32 35.30 -13.54
C LYS A 3 -81.91 34.64 -12.22
N ARG A 4 -81.11 33.58 -12.26
CA ARG A 4 -80.16 33.28 -11.17
C ARG A 4 -78.80 32.90 -11.72
N THR A 5 -77.84 33.60 -11.14
CA THR A 5 -76.43 33.75 -11.42
C THR A 5 -75.61 32.57 -10.86
N ALA A 6 -74.41 32.43 -11.41
CA ALA A 6 -73.36 31.43 -11.18
C ALA A 6 -73.11 30.93 -9.74
N LEU A 7 -72.67 29.67 -9.63
CA LEU A 7 -71.73 29.22 -8.61
C LEU A 7 -70.75 28.22 -9.24
N VAL A 8 -69.68 28.75 -9.85
CA VAL A 8 -68.51 27.94 -10.23
C VAL A 8 -67.70 27.73 -8.95
N CYS A 9 -67.62 26.47 -8.53
CA CYS A 9 -66.87 26.02 -7.36
C CYS A 9 -65.36 26.27 -7.57
N PRO A 10 -64.66 27.02 -6.70
CA PRO A 10 -63.24 27.34 -6.87
C PRO A 10 -62.30 26.22 -6.37
N ILE A 11 -62.82 25.04 -6.03
CA ILE A 11 -62.05 24.01 -5.29
C ILE A 11 -61.19 23.14 -6.22
N LEU A 12 -61.42 23.16 -7.54
CA LEU A 12 -60.73 22.23 -8.45
C LEU A 12 -59.37 22.71 -8.98
N PHE A 13 -59.00 23.98 -8.80
CA PHE A 13 -57.74 24.50 -9.37
C PHE A 13 -56.55 24.50 -8.40
N THR A 14 -56.78 24.25 -7.10
CA THR A 14 -55.74 24.29 -6.06
C THR A 14 -55.04 22.94 -5.83
N ALA A 15 -55.41 21.89 -6.56
CA ALA A 15 -54.84 20.54 -6.36
C ALA A 15 -53.68 20.18 -7.31
N MET A 16 -53.39 21.00 -8.33
CA MET A 16 -52.41 20.63 -9.37
C MET A 16 -51.11 21.46 -9.39
N LYS A 17 -50.89 22.37 -8.42
CA LYS A 17 -49.65 23.17 -8.31
C LYS A 17 -48.75 22.78 -7.13
N THR A 18 -48.98 21.62 -6.51
CA THR A 18 -48.26 21.20 -5.29
C THR A 18 -47.47 19.90 -5.46
N ARG A 19 -47.63 19.17 -6.57
CA ARG A 19 -46.92 17.90 -6.80
C ARG A 19 -45.46 18.06 -7.23
N THR A 20 -45.11 19.15 -7.91
CA THR A 20 -43.73 19.41 -8.35
C THR A 20 -42.77 19.78 -7.21
N PRO A 21 -43.06 20.70 -6.27
CA PRO A 21 -42.08 21.07 -5.25
C PRO A 21 -41.78 19.93 -4.26
N ILE A 22 -42.77 19.08 -3.98
CA ILE A 22 -42.61 17.92 -3.08
C ILE A 22 -41.71 16.86 -3.72
N LEU A 23 -41.85 16.62 -5.02
CA LEU A 23 -41.00 15.67 -5.75
C LEU A 23 -39.54 16.16 -5.83
N HIS A 24 -39.33 17.46 -6.02
CA HIS A 24 -38.00 18.06 -6.03
C HIS A 24 -37.37 18.01 -4.64
N ALA A 25 -38.14 18.28 -3.58
CA ALA A 25 -37.68 18.15 -2.21
C ALA A 25 -37.28 16.71 -1.86
N LEU A 26 -38.08 15.72 -2.27
CA LEU A 26 -37.75 14.30 -2.10
C LEU A 26 -36.50 13.89 -2.89
N LEU A 27 -36.36 14.34 -4.14
CA LEU A 27 -35.18 14.07 -4.95
C LEU A 27 -33.91 14.68 -4.32
N LEU A 28 -33.98 15.92 -3.87
CA LEU A 28 -32.87 16.59 -3.18
C LEU A 28 -32.52 15.89 -1.86
N LEU A 29 -33.52 15.39 -1.13
CA LEU A 29 -33.32 14.65 0.10
C LEU A 29 -32.65 13.29 -0.15
N VAL A 30 -33.06 12.57 -1.20
CA VAL A 30 -32.41 11.32 -1.62
C VAL A 30 -30.97 11.60 -2.07
N LEU A 31 -30.74 12.67 -2.84
CA LEU A 31 -29.40 13.02 -3.34
C LEU A 31 -28.46 13.45 -2.20
N ALA A 32 -28.98 14.20 -1.22
CA ALA A 32 -28.26 14.53 0.01
C ALA A 32 -27.94 13.28 0.83
N PHE A 33 -28.91 12.35 0.95
CA PHE A 33 -28.70 11.10 1.68
C PHE A 33 -27.66 10.20 1.00
N THR A 34 -27.67 10.12 -0.34
CA THR A 34 -26.63 9.38 -1.09
C THR A 34 -25.25 10.03 -0.99
N ALA A 35 -25.17 11.36 -0.93
CA ALA A 35 -23.90 12.06 -0.74
C ALA A 35 -23.32 11.82 0.66
N LEU A 36 -24.15 11.82 1.71
CA LEU A 36 -23.75 11.51 3.08
C LEU A 36 -23.40 10.03 3.30
N SER A 37 -23.93 9.15 2.46
CA SER A 37 -23.71 7.69 2.54
C SER A 37 -22.56 7.20 1.66
N SER A 38 -21.80 8.10 1.04
CA SER A 38 -20.58 7.74 0.32
C SER A 38 -19.61 7.12 1.33
N PRO A 39 -19.24 5.84 1.22
CA PRO A 39 -18.23 5.27 2.10
C PRO A 39 -16.94 6.02 1.82
N SER A 40 -16.51 6.84 2.78
CA SER A 40 -15.13 7.30 2.82
C SER A 40 -14.27 6.04 2.84
N LEU A 41 -13.58 5.74 1.75
CA LEU A 41 -12.47 4.81 1.71
C LEU A 41 -11.35 5.43 2.56
N SER A 42 -11.55 5.42 3.88
CA SER A 42 -10.53 5.82 4.84
C SER A 42 -9.57 4.65 4.91
N GLU A 43 -8.49 4.72 4.12
CA GLU A 43 -7.35 3.85 4.36
C GLU A 43 -6.88 4.07 5.80
N ALA A 44 -6.96 3.03 6.63
CA ALA A 44 -6.58 3.10 8.03
C ALA A 44 -5.05 3.19 8.11
N THR A 45 -4.51 4.40 7.98
CA THR A 45 -3.10 4.70 8.23
C THR A 45 -2.86 4.69 9.74
N THR A 46 -2.30 3.62 10.28
CA THR A 46 -1.87 3.55 11.67
C THR A 46 -0.38 3.81 11.76
N LEU A 47 0.03 4.75 12.62
CA LEU A 47 1.43 4.90 12.96
C LEU A 47 1.88 3.68 13.76
N GLY A 48 2.80 2.90 13.19
CA GLY A 48 3.36 1.70 13.80
C GLY A 48 4.87 1.76 13.84
N MET A 49 5.45 1.26 14.93
CA MET A 49 6.87 0.93 15.02
C MET A 49 7.01 -0.58 14.88
N MET A 50 7.89 -1.02 13.99
CA MET A 50 8.14 -2.42 13.70
C MET A 50 9.63 -2.67 13.49
N THR A 51 10.03 -3.93 13.50
CA THR A 51 11.39 -4.34 13.12
C THR A 51 11.34 -4.98 11.74
N VAL A 52 12.23 -4.55 10.86
CA VAL A 52 12.31 -5.01 9.46
C VAL A 52 13.66 -5.67 9.25
N LYS A 53 13.66 -6.85 8.62
CA LYS A 53 14.89 -7.48 8.13
C LYS A 53 15.34 -6.74 6.88
N MET A 54 16.48 -6.05 6.93
CA MET A 54 17.04 -5.34 5.78
C MET A 54 18.39 -5.95 5.37
N PRO A 55 18.68 -6.08 4.06
CA PRO A 55 20.00 -6.46 3.58
C PRO A 55 20.91 -5.23 3.57
N LEU A 56 21.82 -5.16 4.52
CA LEU A 56 22.74 -4.06 4.71
C LEU A 56 24.11 -4.39 4.12
N TYR A 57 24.74 -3.41 3.50
CA TYR A 57 26.14 -3.47 3.09
C TYR A 57 26.90 -2.35 3.79
N LEU A 58 27.72 -2.72 4.75
CA LEU A 58 28.60 -1.81 5.48
C LEU A 58 29.96 -1.79 4.77
N HIS A 59 30.25 -0.69 4.11
CA HIS A 59 31.54 -0.47 3.46
C HIS A 59 32.59 -0.24 4.55
N GLY A 60 33.30 -1.28 5.00
CA GLY A 60 34.25 -1.09 6.09
C GLY A 60 35.05 -2.32 6.54
N SER A 61 36.37 -2.12 6.60
CA SER A 61 37.45 -3.03 7.02
C SER A 61 37.83 -4.09 5.99
N ASP A 62 39.13 -4.46 5.98
CA ASP A 62 39.87 -5.36 5.06
C ASP A 62 39.31 -6.80 4.90
N GLY A 63 38.04 -7.03 5.21
CA GLY A 63 37.34 -8.29 5.00
C GLY A 63 36.67 -8.37 3.64
N ASP A 64 36.27 -9.59 3.28
CA ASP A 64 35.47 -9.84 2.08
C ASP A 64 34.12 -9.10 2.19
N PRO A 65 33.62 -8.52 1.09
CA PRO A 65 32.33 -7.85 1.11
C PRO A 65 31.21 -8.85 1.42
N ILE A 66 30.42 -8.56 2.45
CA ILE A 66 29.25 -9.36 2.85
C ILE A 66 27.96 -8.54 2.80
N ILE A 67 26.84 -9.20 2.48
CA ILE A 67 25.49 -8.66 2.69
C ILE A 67 25.03 -9.16 4.06
N GLU A 68 24.88 -8.25 5.02
CA GLU A 68 24.40 -8.57 6.35
C GLU A 68 22.87 -8.43 6.40
N ILE A 69 22.15 -9.41 6.94
CA ILE A 69 20.72 -9.28 7.18
C ILE A 69 20.50 -8.89 8.63
N SER A 70 20.14 -7.63 8.88
CA SER A 70 20.03 -7.08 10.23
C SER A 70 18.59 -6.66 10.55
N ASP A 71 18.27 -6.66 11.84
CA ASP A 71 17.01 -6.12 12.37
C ASP A 71 17.09 -4.60 12.47
N VAL A 72 16.31 -3.90 11.65
CA VAL A 72 16.27 -2.43 11.61
C VAL A 72 14.93 -1.93 12.17
N PRO A 73 14.92 -1.05 13.18
CA PRO A 73 13.70 -0.42 13.63
C PRO A 73 13.17 0.52 12.55
N PHE A 74 11.89 0.36 12.20
CA PHE A 74 11.24 1.11 11.14
C PHE A 74 9.91 1.68 11.63
N VAL A 75 9.67 2.95 11.33
CA VAL A 75 8.40 3.63 11.62
C VAL A 75 7.64 3.76 10.31
N SER A 76 6.42 3.24 10.29
CA SER A 76 5.52 3.32 9.15
C SER A 76 4.21 3.98 9.55
N ALA A 77 3.64 4.76 8.64
CA ALA A 77 2.27 5.27 8.76
C ALA A 77 1.28 4.50 7.88
N TYR A 78 1.72 3.39 7.27
CA TYR A 78 0.94 2.61 6.29
C TYR A 78 0.36 1.34 6.93
N ALA A 79 -0.70 0.80 6.31
CA ALA A 79 -1.32 -0.45 6.74
C ALA A 79 -0.41 -1.66 6.50
N ALA A 80 -0.51 -2.66 7.38
CA ALA A 80 0.04 -3.98 7.17
C ALA A 80 -0.96 -4.82 6.35
N PRO A 81 -0.50 -5.75 5.49
CA PRO A 81 0.88 -6.23 5.33
C PRO A 81 1.77 -5.43 4.34
N GLU A 82 1.20 -4.51 3.57
CA GLU A 82 1.88 -3.82 2.45
C GLU A 82 3.12 -3.05 2.92
N ALA A 83 2.94 -2.28 4.00
CA ALA A 83 4.00 -1.47 4.58
C ALA A 83 5.21 -2.28 5.04
N THR A 84 4.93 -3.46 5.60
CA THR A 84 5.92 -4.33 6.24
C THR A 84 6.96 -4.80 5.23
N TYR A 85 6.50 -5.30 4.08
CA TYR A 85 7.40 -5.84 3.06
C TYR A 85 8.03 -4.75 2.19
N ALA A 86 7.30 -3.66 1.92
CA ALA A 86 7.86 -2.51 1.22
C ALA A 86 9.03 -1.88 1.99
N ALA A 87 9.01 -1.92 3.33
CA ALA A 87 10.06 -1.39 4.18
C ALA A 87 11.43 -2.05 3.96
N ILE A 88 11.48 -3.34 3.57
CA ILE A 88 12.72 -4.09 3.29
C ILE A 88 13.62 -3.36 2.27
N THR A 89 13.01 -2.61 1.36
CA THR A 89 13.67 -1.92 0.25
C THR A 89 13.76 -0.41 0.43
N LYS A 90 13.49 0.11 1.62
CA LYS A 90 13.59 1.54 1.90
C LYS A 90 15.04 1.92 2.25
N PRO A 91 15.51 3.11 1.81
CA PRO A 91 16.82 3.59 2.20
C PRO A 91 17.01 3.57 3.71
N PHE A 92 18.17 3.13 4.15
CA PHE A 92 18.56 3.13 5.55
C PHE A 92 19.93 3.78 5.71
N THR A 93 19.96 4.84 6.50
CA THR A 93 21.19 5.55 6.86
C THR A 93 21.34 5.47 8.38
N PRO A 94 22.34 4.74 8.91
CA PRO A 94 22.52 4.59 10.33
C PRO A 94 22.76 5.93 11.03
N PRO A 95 22.27 6.10 12.28
CA PRO A 95 22.65 7.25 13.09
C PRO A 95 24.16 7.22 13.34
N THR A 96 24.80 8.39 13.30
CA THR A 96 26.23 8.55 13.57
C THR A 96 26.44 9.69 14.55
N ASP A 97 27.46 9.54 15.39
CA ASP A 97 28.01 10.56 16.28
C ASP A 97 28.90 11.58 15.55
N GLY A 98 29.01 11.49 14.22
CA GLY A 98 29.85 12.35 13.38
C GLY A 98 31.17 11.72 12.96
N SER A 99 31.49 10.51 13.44
CA SER A 99 32.61 9.71 12.94
C SER A 99 32.45 9.31 11.47
N TRP A 100 31.21 9.17 11.01
CA TRP A 100 30.86 8.89 9.62
C TRP A 100 30.54 10.18 8.88
N LYS A 101 31.48 10.60 8.03
CA LYS A 101 31.41 11.88 7.31
C LYS A 101 30.40 11.85 6.16
N ASP A 102 30.38 10.76 5.40
CA ASP A 102 29.53 10.60 4.21
C ASP A 102 28.39 9.65 4.54
N LYS A 103 27.28 10.21 5.03
CA LYS A 103 26.08 9.44 5.37
C LYS A 103 25.43 8.92 4.10
N GLU A 104 25.61 7.63 3.82
CA GLU A 104 25.05 6.98 2.65
C GLU A 104 23.96 5.97 3.04
N ASP A 105 23.18 5.57 2.03
CA ASP A 105 22.24 4.48 2.16
C ASP A 105 22.99 3.15 2.17
N VAL A 106 22.92 2.42 3.28
CA VAL A 106 23.56 1.11 3.41
C VAL A 106 22.63 -0.04 3.06
N ASN A 107 21.35 0.20 2.83
CA ASN A 107 20.46 -0.86 2.40
C ASN A 107 20.74 -1.18 0.94
N ILE A 108 21.33 -2.35 0.68
CA ILE A 108 21.77 -2.68 -0.67
C ILE A 108 20.59 -2.90 -1.63
N ALA A 109 19.39 -3.21 -1.10
CA ALA A 109 18.20 -3.38 -1.92
C ALA A 109 17.72 -2.05 -2.53
N SER A 110 17.69 -0.97 -1.73
CA SER A 110 17.35 0.37 -2.22
C SER A 110 18.40 0.91 -3.18
N VAL A 111 19.68 0.70 -2.86
CA VAL A 111 20.81 1.10 -3.71
C VAL A 111 20.75 0.43 -5.09
N TYR A 112 20.41 -0.86 -5.16
CA TYR A 112 20.28 -1.60 -6.43
C TYR A 112 18.96 -1.34 -7.16
N GLY A 113 18.03 -0.61 -6.54
CA GLY A 113 16.71 -0.30 -7.12
C GLY A 113 15.74 -1.48 -7.13
N ILE A 114 15.92 -2.45 -6.23
CA ILE A 114 14.97 -3.56 -6.05
C ILE A 114 13.77 -3.07 -5.24
N LYS A 115 12.58 -3.51 -5.63
CA LYS A 115 11.34 -3.16 -4.92
C LYS A 115 10.66 -4.41 -4.38
N VAL A 116 9.99 -4.28 -3.25
CA VAL A 116 9.12 -5.33 -2.72
C VAL A 116 7.73 -4.78 -2.53
N GLU A 117 6.74 -5.50 -3.03
CA GLU A 117 5.33 -5.19 -2.91
C GLU A 117 4.61 -6.42 -2.36
N ALA A 118 3.64 -6.23 -1.49
CA ALA A 118 2.79 -7.29 -0.99
C ALA A 118 1.33 -6.93 -1.27
N THR A 119 0.54 -7.92 -1.65
CA THR A 119 -0.89 -7.78 -1.93
C THR A 119 -1.63 -8.97 -1.35
N ASP A 120 -2.80 -8.74 -0.76
CA ASP A 120 -3.72 -9.83 -0.45
C ASP A 120 -4.51 -10.22 -1.71
N ALA A 121 -4.42 -11.50 -2.06
CA ALA A 121 -5.12 -12.13 -3.18
C ALA A 121 -6.05 -13.25 -2.69
N GLY A 122 -6.42 -13.23 -1.40
CA GLY A 122 -7.32 -14.21 -0.81
C GLY A 122 -8.71 -14.18 -1.47
N GLU A 123 -9.23 -15.37 -1.76
CA GLU A 123 -10.64 -15.58 -2.10
C GLU A 123 -11.25 -16.53 -1.05
N GLY A 124 -12.29 -16.07 -0.34
CA GLY A 124 -12.94 -16.84 0.72
C GLY A 124 -12.30 -16.70 2.11
N ASP A 125 -12.29 -17.78 2.89
CA ASP A 125 -11.93 -17.76 4.32
C ASP A 125 -10.41 -17.85 4.59
N VAL A 126 -9.59 -18.12 3.56
CA VAL A 126 -8.13 -18.26 3.70
C VAL A 126 -7.44 -17.06 3.07
N SER A 127 -6.68 -16.32 3.88
CA SER A 127 -5.86 -15.20 3.39
C SER A 127 -4.76 -15.71 2.44
N HIS A 128 -4.56 -15.01 1.31
CA HIS A 128 -3.49 -15.35 0.36
C HIS A 128 -2.59 -14.16 0.14
N LEU A 129 -1.47 -14.13 0.86
CA LEU A 129 -0.47 -13.10 0.73
C LEU A 129 0.44 -13.39 -0.48
N VAL A 130 0.43 -12.49 -1.45
CA VAL A 130 1.34 -12.52 -2.61
C VAL A 130 2.38 -11.43 -2.44
N ILE A 131 3.65 -11.83 -2.32
CA ILE A 131 4.78 -10.93 -2.16
C ILE A 131 5.60 -10.95 -3.45
N THR A 132 5.77 -9.80 -4.08
CA THR A 132 6.52 -9.65 -5.33
C THR A 132 7.83 -8.92 -5.06
N VAL A 133 8.95 -9.59 -5.28
CA VAL A 133 10.29 -9.01 -5.32
C VAL A 133 10.60 -8.62 -6.77
N ASN A 134 10.62 -7.33 -7.06
CA ASN A 134 10.82 -6.80 -8.40
C ASN A 134 12.24 -6.28 -8.57
N ALA A 135 13.06 -7.05 -9.29
CA ALA A 135 14.41 -6.71 -9.71
C ALA A 135 14.50 -6.35 -11.21
N SER A 136 13.37 -6.19 -11.90
CA SER A 136 13.35 -5.97 -13.36
C SER A 136 14.12 -4.73 -13.82
N ALA A 137 14.15 -3.69 -12.99
CA ALA A 137 14.87 -2.44 -13.22
C ALA A 137 16.19 -2.33 -12.43
N ALA A 138 16.56 -3.37 -11.68
CA ALA A 138 17.69 -3.33 -10.78
C ALA A 138 19.03 -3.28 -11.53
N LYS A 139 19.98 -2.53 -10.97
CA LYS A 139 21.31 -2.33 -11.55
C LYS A 139 22.35 -2.30 -10.44
N ALA A 140 23.46 -2.98 -10.65
CA ALA A 140 24.62 -2.84 -9.78
C ALA A 140 25.21 -1.43 -10.00
N PRO A 141 25.31 -0.59 -8.96
CA PRO A 141 26.01 0.68 -9.05
C PRO A 141 27.52 0.45 -9.25
N GLU A 142 28.20 1.47 -9.75
CA GLU A 142 29.65 1.44 -9.91
C GLU A 142 30.34 1.29 -8.55
N GLY A 143 31.37 0.43 -8.48
CA GLY A 143 32.14 0.20 -7.25
C GLY A 143 31.51 -0.78 -6.26
N TYR A 144 30.29 -1.29 -6.49
CA TYR A 144 29.68 -2.27 -5.60
C TYR A 144 30.09 -3.71 -5.97
N PRO A 145 30.35 -4.59 -4.98
CA PRO A 145 30.94 -5.90 -5.24
C PRO A 145 29.92 -7.01 -5.53
N PHE A 146 28.62 -6.74 -5.42
CA PHE A 146 27.58 -7.77 -5.54
C PHE A 146 26.86 -7.73 -6.90
N THR A 147 26.44 -8.90 -7.36
CA THR A 147 25.54 -8.99 -8.51
C THR A 147 24.10 -8.66 -8.11
N VAL A 148 23.28 -8.22 -9.07
CA VAL A 148 21.85 -8.01 -8.85
C VAL A 148 21.17 -9.28 -8.32
N GLN A 149 21.62 -10.46 -8.76
CA GLN A 149 21.09 -11.74 -8.30
C GLN A 149 21.38 -11.96 -6.80
N GLN A 150 22.62 -11.77 -6.35
CA GLN A 150 22.97 -11.91 -4.93
C GLN A 150 22.14 -10.97 -4.04
N VAL A 151 21.94 -9.72 -4.48
CA VAL A 151 21.12 -8.77 -3.72
C VAL A 151 19.65 -9.19 -3.74
N THR A 152 19.13 -9.67 -4.87
CA THR A 152 17.76 -10.18 -4.98
C THR A 152 17.54 -11.40 -4.07
N ASP A 153 18.48 -12.33 -4.01
CA ASP A 153 18.43 -13.49 -3.12
C ASP A 153 18.45 -13.08 -1.63
N ALA A 154 19.25 -12.07 -1.28
CA ALA A 154 19.24 -11.50 0.07
C ALA A 154 17.90 -10.85 0.43
N VAL A 155 17.27 -10.13 -0.51
CA VAL A 155 15.93 -9.56 -0.35
C VAL A 155 14.86 -10.65 -0.18
N VAL A 156 14.90 -11.71 -0.99
CA VAL A 156 14.01 -12.87 -0.84
C VAL A 156 14.19 -13.53 0.53
N THR A 157 15.43 -13.60 1.01
CA THR A 157 15.72 -14.12 2.35
C THR A 157 15.11 -13.23 3.43
N CYS A 158 15.22 -11.91 3.33
CA CYS A 158 14.55 -10.97 4.24
C CYS A 158 13.02 -11.15 4.24
N VAL A 159 12.41 -11.29 3.07
CA VAL A 159 10.97 -11.55 2.91
C VAL A 159 10.56 -12.85 3.63
N ARG A 160 11.33 -13.93 3.45
CA ARG A 160 11.04 -15.22 4.09
C ARG A 160 11.17 -15.15 5.61
N LEU A 161 12.21 -14.48 6.11
CA LEU A 161 12.43 -14.31 7.56
C LEU A 161 11.33 -13.45 8.22
N MET A 162 10.77 -12.49 7.49
CA MET A 162 9.67 -11.65 7.97
C MET A 162 8.29 -12.29 7.83
N THR A 163 8.16 -13.34 7.03
CA THR A 163 6.88 -14.01 6.81
C THR A 163 6.61 -15.00 7.94
N PRO A 164 5.52 -14.84 8.70
CA PRO A 164 5.18 -15.78 9.77
C PRO A 164 4.86 -17.16 9.18
N ILE A 165 5.37 -18.22 9.83
CA ILE A 165 5.00 -19.58 9.48
C ILE A 165 3.59 -19.82 10.01
N ARG A 166 2.62 -19.99 9.10
CA ARG A 166 1.24 -20.36 9.43
C ARG A 166 0.83 -21.64 8.69
N PRO A 167 -0.08 -22.45 9.24
CA PRO A 167 -0.68 -23.56 8.54
C PRO A 167 -1.31 -23.13 7.21
N ALA A 168 -1.25 -23.99 6.19
CA ALA A 168 -1.72 -23.67 4.84
C ALA A 168 -3.24 -23.47 4.75
N ASP A 169 -3.98 -24.00 5.72
CA ASP A 169 -5.41 -23.82 5.94
C ASP A 169 -5.76 -22.48 6.61
N GLU A 170 -4.78 -21.78 7.18
CA GLU A 170 -4.97 -20.44 7.78
C GLU A 170 -4.45 -19.32 6.88
N GLN A 171 -3.31 -19.54 6.22
CA GLN A 171 -2.69 -18.55 5.34
C GLN A 171 -1.84 -19.20 4.26
N LYS A 172 -2.08 -18.79 3.02
CA LYS A 172 -1.23 -19.11 1.89
C LYS A 172 -0.28 -17.94 1.63
N VAL A 173 1.01 -18.23 1.45
CA VAL A 173 2.00 -17.22 1.04
C VAL A 173 2.64 -17.63 -0.28
N THR A 174 2.77 -16.66 -1.20
CA THR A 174 3.47 -16.86 -2.48
C THR A 174 4.47 -15.75 -2.69
N VAL A 175 5.76 -16.11 -2.81
CA VAL A 175 6.83 -15.17 -3.17
C VAL A 175 7.12 -15.28 -4.65
N LYS A 176 6.91 -14.19 -5.40
CA LYS A 176 7.22 -14.06 -6.83
C LYS A 176 8.47 -13.19 -6.99
N VAL A 177 9.37 -13.58 -7.89
CA VAL A 177 10.56 -12.79 -8.23
C VAL A 177 10.46 -12.39 -9.70
N LEU A 178 10.58 -11.09 -9.97
CA LEU A 178 10.66 -10.54 -11.33
C LEU A 178 12.12 -10.19 -11.62
N GLU A 179 12.76 -11.05 -12.40
CA GLU A 179 14.18 -10.93 -12.74
C GLU A 179 14.48 -9.73 -13.66
N PRO A 180 15.73 -9.20 -13.65
CA PRO A 180 16.18 -8.24 -14.65
C PRO A 180 15.96 -8.78 -16.06
N GLY A 181 15.38 -7.96 -16.94
CA GLY A 181 15.22 -8.34 -18.34
C GLY A 181 16.57 -8.70 -18.94
N LYS A 182 16.75 -9.94 -19.42
CA LYS A 182 17.97 -10.33 -20.12
C LYS A 182 18.18 -9.38 -21.29
N LYS A 183 19.21 -8.52 -21.22
CA LYS A 183 19.69 -7.84 -22.43
C LYS A 183 20.09 -8.94 -23.40
N LYS A 184 19.35 -9.04 -24.50
CA LYS A 184 19.69 -9.90 -25.63
C LYS A 184 20.99 -9.45 -26.26
#